data_AF-A0AAE1DP87-F1
#
_entry.id   AF-A0AAE1DP87-F1
#
_cell.length_a   1.000
_cell.length_b   1.000
_cell.length_c   1.000
_cell.angle_alpha   90.00
_cell.angle_beta   90.00
_cell.angle_gamma   90.00
#
_symmetry.space_group_name_H-M   'P 1'
#
loop_
_entity.id
_entity.type
_entity.pdbx_description
1 polymer ?
#
loop_
_entity_poly.entity_id
_entity_poly.type
_entity_poly.pdbx_seq_one_letter_code
_entity_poly.pdbx_strand_id
1 'polypeptide(L)'
;MRTLYLVKKAQSSERPESLLRTISAALKQFFLAKFGHDPIDSEILRGLIRSNTTRFRERTKIMPVEPFVSQFSKWNDNHILSIACLRQKSITLLALTALCRPSDIAPQAIFRRSQIIQNSDSSLTLRFFGIKNDRKREGFEVRLHKADNKKVDPVECLLTYLNKTARLTDSDGPVFLTLKQPFR
;
A
#
# COMPACT_ATOMS: atom_id res chain seq x y z
N MET A 1 -12.06 -2.86 -19.05
CA MET A 1 -13.14 -2.57 -18.07
C MET A 1 -12.67 -2.86 -16.63
N ARG A 2 -11.50 -2.32 -16.22
CA ARG A 2 -10.78 -2.73 -14.99
C ARG A 2 -10.56 -1.62 -13.94
N THR A 3 -10.89 -0.35 -14.23
CA THR A 3 -10.99 0.69 -13.19
C THR A 3 -12.01 0.31 -12.11
N LEU A 4 -13.04 -0.42 -12.52
CA LEU A 4 -14.03 -1.05 -11.64
C LEU A 4 -13.41 -2.11 -10.72
N TYR A 5 -12.30 -2.76 -11.07
CA TYR A 5 -11.72 -3.85 -10.28
C TYR A 5 -11.12 -3.35 -8.96
N LEU A 6 -10.31 -2.29 -9.00
CA LEU A 6 -9.70 -1.73 -7.78
C LEU A 6 -10.76 -1.14 -6.85
N VAL A 7 -11.75 -0.46 -7.43
CA VAL A 7 -12.91 0.07 -6.69
C VAL A 7 -13.71 -1.07 -6.08
N LYS A 8 -14.05 -2.09 -6.87
CA LYS A 8 -14.80 -3.27 -6.43
C LYS A 8 -14.07 -4.04 -5.35
N LYS A 9 -12.76 -4.30 -5.49
CA LYS A 9 -11.94 -5.00 -4.49
C LYS A 9 -11.82 -4.20 -3.20
N ALA A 10 -11.60 -2.89 -3.27
CA ALA A 10 -11.61 -2.03 -2.09
C ALA A 10 -12.97 -2.01 -1.38
N GLN A 11 -14.08 -2.06 -2.13
CA GLN A 11 -15.44 -2.11 -1.61
C GLN A 11 -15.81 -3.50 -1.07
N SER A 12 -15.31 -4.58 -1.65
CA SER A 12 -15.70 -5.96 -1.36
C SER A 12 -14.77 -6.70 -0.40
N SER A 13 -13.59 -6.19 -0.08
CA SER A 13 -12.72 -6.79 0.93
C SER A 13 -13.44 -6.81 2.27
N GLU A 14 -13.55 -7.99 2.89
CA GLU A 14 -14.09 -8.14 4.24
C GLU A 14 -13.31 -7.27 5.23
N ARG A 15 -14.05 -6.53 6.05
CA ARG A 15 -13.49 -5.56 6.99
C ARG A 15 -13.73 -5.98 8.42
N PRO A 16 -12.91 -5.47 9.36
CA PRO A 16 -12.93 -5.87 10.76
C PRO A 16 -14.25 -5.65 11.50
N GLU A 17 -15.28 -5.04 10.91
CA GLU A 17 -16.52 -4.67 11.59
C GLU A 17 -17.39 -5.90 11.94
N SER A 18 -17.56 -6.86 11.02
CA SER A 18 -18.27 -8.11 11.33
C SER A 18 -17.48 -8.92 12.35
N LEU A 19 -16.16 -8.99 12.17
CA LEU A 19 -15.26 -9.69 13.06
C LEU A 19 -15.27 -9.07 14.48
N LEU A 20 -15.21 -7.75 14.60
CA LEU A 20 -15.22 -7.05 15.89
C LEU A 20 -16.59 -7.11 16.59
N ARG A 21 -17.70 -7.14 15.84
CA ARG A 21 -19.03 -7.34 16.44
C ARG A 21 -19.22 -8.78 16.91
N THR A 22 -18.81 -9.76 16.12
CA THR A 22 -18.83 -11.18 16.50
C THR A 22 -17.89 -11.46 17.66
N ILE A 23 -16.68 -10.89 17.63
CA ILE A 23 -15.72 -10.97 18.73
C ILE A 23 -16.29 -10.24 19.94
N SER A 24 -16.78 -9.00 19.85
CA SER A 24 -17.37 -8.29 21.00
C SER A 24 -18.58 -9.02 21.61
N ALA A 25 -19.43 -9.64 20.79
CA ALA A 25 -20.54 -10.48 21.26
C ALA A 25 -20.04 -11.77 21.93
N ALA A 26 -19.06 -12.45 21.33
CA ALA A 26 -18.42 -13.62 21.91
C ALA A 26 -17.70 -13.29 23.21
N LEU A 27 -16.92 -12.22 23.26
CA LEU A 27 -16.25 -11.71 24.47
C LEU A 27 -17.31 -11.36 25.53
N LYS A 28 -18.41 -10.67 25.22
CA LYS A 28 -19.48 -10.42 26.21
C LYS A 28 -20.10 -11.71 26.77
N GLN A 29 -20.20 -12.76 25.96
CA GLN A 29 -20.66 -14.09 26.37
C GLN A 29 -19.61 -14.84 27.21
N PHE A 30 -18.32 -14.72 26.86
CA PHE A 30 -17.20 -15.36 27.56
C PHE A 30 -16.85 -14.64 28.88
N PHE A 31 -16.98 -13.31 28.96
CA PHE A 31 -16.51 -12.49 30.09
C PHE A 31 -17.51 -12.24 31.21
N LEU A 32 -18.55 -13.06 31.28
CA LEU A 32 -19.06 -13.48 32.59
C LEU A 32 -18.03 -14.36 33.34
N ALA A 33 -16.98 -14.84 32.67
CA ALA A 33 -15.87 -15.59 33.26
C ALA A 33 -14.49 -14.97 32.93
N LYS A 34 -13.96 -14.16 33.85
CA LYS A 34 -12.53 -13.84 34.08
C LYS A 34 -11.64 -13.47 32.87
N PHE A 35 -11.51 -12.17 32.60
CA PHE A 35 -10.51 -11.54 31.70
C PHE A 35 -9.15 -11.37 32.40
N GLY A 36 -8.03 -11.57 31.69
CA GLY A 36 -6.72 -11.05 32.13
C GLY A 36 -5.49 -11.95 32.02
N HIS A 37 -5.57 -13.13 31.40
CA HIS A 37 -4.44 -14.07 31.36
C HIS A 37 -3.93 -14.41 29.95
N ASP A 38 -4.63 -14.03 28.87
CA ASP A 38 -4.22 -14.36 27.51
C ASP A 38 -3.47 -13.19 26.82
N PRO A 39 -2.35 -13.44 26.10
CA PRO A 39 -1.69 -12.46 25.24
C PRO A 39 -2.63 -11.75 24.23
N ILE A 40 -3.69 -12.42 23.78
CA ILE A 40 -4.71 -11.87 22.88
C ILE A 40 -5.52 -10.76 23.58
N ASP A 41 -5.78 -10.90 24.88
CA ASP A 41 -6.47 -9.89 25.69
C ASP A 41 -5.71 -8.56 25.68
N SER A 42 -4.37 -8.65 25.75
CA SER A 42 -3.48 -7.48 25.71
C SER A 42 -3.46 -6.78 24.34
N GLU A 43 -3.61 -7.51 23.24
CA GLU A 43 -3.73 -6.89 21.90
C GLU A 43 -5.08 -6.21 21.69
N ILE A 44 -6.16 -6.82 22.20
CA ILE A 44 -7.50 -6.24 22.18
C ILE A 44 -7.55 -4.97 23.04
N LEU A 45 -7.00 -5.01 24.26
CA LEU A 45 -6.84 -3.85 25.14
C LEU A 45 -5.98 -2.75 24.51
N ARG A 46 -4.85 -3.09 23.88
CA ARG A 46 -4.03 -2.11 23.14
C ARG A 46 -4.77 -1.51 21.95
N GLY A 47 -5.62 -2.28 21.28
CA GLY A 47 -6.50 -1.79 20.22
C GLY A 47 -7.50 -0.75 20.74
N LEU A 48 -8.09 -1.01 21.91
CA LEU A 48 -9.03 -0.11 22.58
C LEU A 48 -8.34 1.17 23.11
N ILE A 49 -7.17 1.04 23.74
CA ILE A 49 -6.40 2.16 24.33
C ILE A 49 -5.74 3.03 23.25
N ARG A 50 -5.17 2.44 22.18
CA ARG A 50 -4.58 3.21 21.05
C ARG A 50 -5.58 4.13 20.36
N SER A 51 -6.87 3.90 20.53
CA SER A 51 -7.90 4.74 19.96
C SER A 51 -7.84 6.16 20.51
N ASN A 52 -7.54 6.37 21.80
CA ASN A 52 -7.59 7.68 22.50
C ASN A 52 -8.71 8.62 22.01
N THR A 53 -9.85 8.04 21.65
CA THR A 53 -10.98 8.71 21.02
C THR A 53 -12.22 8.39 21.82
N THR A 54 -12.88 9.42 22.36
CA THR A 54 -14.19 9.32 23.02
C THR A 54 -15.33 9.05 22.04
N ARG A 55 -15.07 9.07 20.73
CA ARG A 55 -16.02 8.69 19.68
C ARG A 55 -15.61 7.37 19.03
N PHE A 56 -16.55 6.43 19.01
CA PHE A 56 -16.50 5.25 18.15
C PHE A 56 -16.28 5.73 16.70
N ARG A 57 -15.15 5.39 16.07
CA ARG A 57 -15.00 5.60 14.62
C ARG A 57 -15.80 4.52 13.92
N GLU A 58 -17.06 4.84 13.60
CA GLU A 58 -17.97 3.94 12.88
C GLU A 58 -17.33 3.40 11.59
N ARG A 59 -16.52 4.23 10.90
CA ARG A 59 -15.72 3.83 9.74
C ARG A 59 -14.43 4.65 9.66
N THR A 60 -13.31 4.00 9.40
CA THR A 60 -12.16 4.71 8.81
C THR A 60 -12.54 5.04 7.37
N LYS A 61 -12.58 6.32 6.99
CA LYS A 61 -12.86 6.72 5.60
C LYS A 61 -11.88 5.99 4.69
N ILE A 62 -12.41 5.24 3.72
CA ILE A 62 -11.62 4.58 2.68
C ILE A 62 -10.82 5.67 1.98
N MET A 63 -9.54 5.41 1.71
CA MET A 63 -8.74 6.33 0.89
C MET A 63 -9.47 6.53 -0.45
N PRO A 64 -9.82 7.77 -0.83
CA PRO A 64 -10.62 7.99 -2.02
C PRO A 64 -9.73 7.76 -3.24
N VAL A 65 -9.81 6.56 -3.84
CA VAL A 65 -9.00 6.15 -5.00
C VAL A 65 -9.39 6.95 -6.25
N GLU A 66 -10.67 7.25 -6.39
CA GLU A 66 -11.26 7.88 -7.58
C GLU A 66 -10.69 9.28 -7.89
N PRO A 67 -10.51 10.20 -6.92
CA PRO A 67 -9.79 11.45 -7.14
C PRO A 67 -8.39 11.28 -7.72
N PHE A 68 -7.61 10.30 -7.25
CA PHE A 68 -6.26 10.06 -7.77
C PHE A 68 -6.29 9.54 -9.21
N VAL A 69 -7.19 8.59 -9.50
CA VAL A 69 -7.38 8.05 -10.85
C VAL A 69 -7.83 9.15 -11.82
N SER A 70 -8.79 9.98 -11.41
CA SER A 70 -9.27 11.12 -12.20
C SER A 70 -8.16 12.14 -12.45
N GLN A 71 -7.38 12.46 -11.42
CA GLN A 71 -6.23 13.37 -11.53
C GLN A 71 -5.17 12.83 -12.50
N PHE A 72 -4.74 11.58 -12.35
CA PHE A 72 -3.71 10.98 -13.21
C PHE A 72 -4.19 10.74 -14.64
N SER A 73 -5.49 10.58 -14.87
CA SER A 73 -6.05 10.49 -16.22
C SER A 73 -5.91 11.79 -17.01
N LYS A 74 -5.85 12.94 -16.30
CA LYS A 74 -5.61 14.27 -16.89
C LYS A 74 -4.13 14.58 -17.12
N TRP A 75 -3.22 13.79 -16.54
CA TRP A 75 -1.78 13.99 -16.75
C TRP A 75 -1.36 13.55 -18.15
N ASN A 76 -0.20 14.05 -18.57
CA ASN A 76 0.48 13.57 -19.77
C ASN A 76 0.88 12.09 -19.62
N ASP A 77 1.17 11.47 -20.76
CA ASP A 77 1.61 10.08 -20.80
C ASP A 77 2.94 9.88 -20.06
N ASN A 78 3.15 8.66 -19.56
CA ASN A 78 4.27 8.33 -18.67
C ASN A 78 5.63 8.69 -19.30
N HIS A 79 5.79 8.52 -20.62
CA HIS A 79 7.03 8.82 -21.32
C HIS A 79 7.34 10.33 -21.40
N ILE A 80 6.33 11.20 -21.33
CA ILE A 80 6.49 12.67 -21.40
C ILE A 80 6.77 13.26 -20.00
N LEU A 81 6.21 12.64 -18.96
CA LEU A 81 6.32 13.14 -17.58
C LEU A 81 7.78 13.27 -17.11
N SER A 82 8.05 14.33 -16.33
CA SER A 82 9.33 14.54 -15.65
C SER A 82 9.60 13.41 -14.63
N ILE A 83 10.87 13.20 -14.27
CA ILE A 83 11.26 12.17 -13.28
C ILE A 83 10.55 12.40 -11.94
N ALA A 84 10.41 13.65 -11.51
CA ALA A 84 9.72 14.00 -10.26
C ALA A 84 8.23 13.63 -10.30
N CYS A 85 7.53 13.98 -11.39
CA CYS A 85 6.13 13.62 -11.60
C CYS A 85 5.94 12.11 -11.71
N LEU A 86 6.79 11.41 -12.45
CA LEU A 86 6.76 9.95 -12.57
C LEU A 86 7.00 9.25 -11.23
N ARG A 87 7.94 9.76 -10.43
CA ARG A 87 8.21 9.25 -9.08
C ARG A 87 6.97 9.35 -8.21
N GLN A 88 6.36 10.53 -8.16
CA GLN A 88 5.15 10.76 -7.38
C GLN A 88 4.00 9.85 -7.84
N LYS A 89 3.77 9.78 -9.16
CA LYS A 89 2.73 8.95 -9.75
C LYS A 89 2.94 7.46 -9.44
N SER A 90 4.17 6.97 -9.60
CA SER A 90 4.54 5.58 -9.30
C SER A 90 4.32 5.24 -7.84
N ILE A 91 4.82 6.07 -6.91
CA ILE A 91 4.64 5.84 -5.46
C ILE A 91 3.16 5.80 -5.10
N THR A 92 2.36 6.74 -5.61
CA THR A 92 0.92 6.79 -5.31
C THR A 92 0.19 5.59 -5.88
N LEU A 93 0.42 5.23 -7.15
CA LEU A 93 -0.22 4.07 -7.76
C LEU A 93 0.16 2.77 -7.05
N LEU A 94 1.43 2.59 -6.68
CA LEU A 94 1.89 1.44 -5.90
C LEU A 94 1.27 1.39 -4.50
N ALA A 95 1.20 2.53 -3.81
CA ALA A 95 0.55 2.60 -2.49
C ALA A 95 -0.93 2.19 -2.57
N LEU A 96 -1.63 2.63 -3.62
CA LEU A 96 -3.03 2.29 -3.86
C LEU A 96 -3.22 0.81 -4.23
N THR A 97 -2.36 0.24 -5.05
CA THR A 97 -2.54 -1.14 -5.54
C THR A 97 -1.99 -2.20 -4.58
N ALA A 98 -0.88 -1.92 -3.90
CA ALA A 98 -0.30 -2.79 -2.88
C ALA A 98 -0.91 -2.58 -1.49
N LEU A 99 -1.85 -1.63 -1.34
CA LEU A 99 -2.48 -1.27 -0.06
C LEU A 99 -1.45 -0.92 1.03
N CYS A 100 -0.34 -0.31 0.62
CA CYS A 100 0.76 0.11 1.48
C CYS A 100 0.71 1.63 1.68
N ARG A 101 1.37 2.13 2.72
CA ARG A 101 1.52 3.58 2.86
C ARG A 101 2.58 4.06 1.87
N PRO A 102 2.49 5.29 1.34
CA PRO A 102 3.59 5.88 0.58
C PRO A 102 4.92 5.84 1.35
N SER A 103 4.88 5.98 2.67
CA SER A 103 6.04 5.85 3.57
C SER A 103 6.58 4.43 3.73
N ASP A 104 5.86 3.39 3.29
CA ASP A 104 6.39 2.03 3.27
C ASP A 104 7.17 1.75 1.97
N ILE A 105 6.95 2.60 0.94
CA ILE A 105 7.51 2.47 -0.41
C ILE A 105 8.66 3.48 -0.63
N ALA A 106 8.53 4.69 -0.10
CA ALA A 106 9.36 5.84 -0.43
C ALA A 106 10.39 6.35 0.62
N PRO A 107 10.75 5.66 1.72
CA PRO A 107 11.95 6.03 2.48
C PRO A 107 13.22 5.44 1.89
N GLN A 108 14.30 6.19 2.05
CA GLN A 108 15.67 5.84 1.66
C GLN A 108 16.02 4.42 2.15
N ALA A 109 16.26 3.51 1.19
CA ALA A 109 16.80 2.16 1.36
C ALA A 109 15.85 0.98 1.70
N ILE A 110 14.55 1.16 1.94
CA ILE A 110 13.67 0.02 2.29
C ILE A 110 13.20 -0.76 1.05
N PHE A 111 12.95 -0.07 -0.07
CA PHE A 111 12.48 -0.69 -1.30
C PHE A 111 13.53 -0.61 -2.39
N ARG A 112 14.16 -1.75 -2.67
CA ARG A 112 15.29 -1.97 -3.58
C ARG A 112 14.85 -2.62 -4.88
N ARG A 113 15.65 -2.45 -5.92
CA ARG A 113 15.36 -3.00 -7.25
C ARG A 113 15.29 -4.53 -7.27
N SER A 114 16.09 -5.23 -6.46
CA SER A 114 15.99 -6.70 -6.29
C SER A 114 14.62 -7.18 -5.77
N GLN A 115 13.83 -6.30 -5.16
CA GLN A 115 12.50 -6.62 -4.68
C GLN A 115 11.43 -6.51 -5.78
N ILE A 116 11.82 -6.16 -7.01
CA ILE A 116 10.95 -6.08 -8.17
C ILE A 116 11.31 -7.22 -9.13
N ILE A 117 10.36 -8.13 -9.35
CA ILE A 117 10.52 -9.24 -10.28
C ILE A 117 9.60 -9.01 -11.48
N GLN A 118 10.18 -8.94 -12.67
CA GLN A 118 9.42 -8.99 -13.92
C GLN A 118 9.08 -10.43 -14.26
N ASN A 119 7.79 -10.72 -14.38
CA ASN A 119 7.30 -12.04 -14.75
C ASN A 119 7.13 -12.16 -16.27
N SER A 120 7.10 -13.40 -16.78
CA SER A 120 6.94 -13.69 -18.21
C SER A 120 5.61 -13.19 -18.81
N ASP A 121 4.57 -13.05 -18.00
CA ASP A 121 3.25 -12.54 -18.40
C ASP A 121 3.16 -11.01 -18.39
N SER A 122 4.30 -10.31 -18.35
CA SER A 122 4.38 -8.85 -18.23
C SER A 122 3.80 -8.25 -16.93
N SER A 123 3.52 -9.08 -15.91
CA SER A 123 3.19 -8.60 -14.57
C SER A 123 4.47 -8.30 -13.75
N LEU A 124 4.32 -7.55 -12.66
CA LEU A 124 5.39 -7.30 -11.70
C LEU A 124 5.05 -7.91 -10.36
N THR A 125 6.00 -8.63 -9.76
CA THR A 125 5.91 -9.05 -8.36
C THR A 125 6.78 -8.12 -7.52
N LEU A 126 6.20 -7.53 -6.48
CA LEU A 126 6.87 -6.65 -5.54
C LEU A 126 6.99 -7.35 -4.19
N ARG A 127 8.21 -7.45 -3.66
CA ARG A 127 8.49 -8.07 -2.36
C ARG A 127 8.64 -7.00 -1.28
N PHE A 128 7.77 -7.00 -0.30
CA PHE A 128 7.84 -6.09 0.85
C PHE A 128 8.35 -6.84 2.07
N PHE A 129 9.28 -6.24 2.82
CA PHE A 129 9.79 -6.78 4.08
C PHE A 129 9.77 -5.70 5.15
N GLY A 130 9.37 -6.06 6.38
CA GLY A 130 9.52 -5.16 7.55
C GLY A 130 8.68 -3.88 7.50
N ILE A 131 7.62 -3.84 6.68
CA ILE A 131 6.72 -2.69 6.65
C ILE A 131 5.71 -2.74 7.81
N LYS A 132 5.11 -1.61 8.19
CA LYS A 132 4.21 -1.55 9.36
C LYS A 132 2.99 -2.48 9.28
N ASN A 133 2.54 -2.82 8.08
CA ASN A 133 1.40 -3.71 7.86
C ASN A 133 1.80 -5.20 7.90
N ASP A 134 3.09 -5.50 7.89
CA ASP A 134 3.64 -6.85 8.04
C ASP A 134 3.79 -7.18 9.53
N ARG A 135 2.67 -7.63 10.15
CA ARG A 135 2.60 -7.91 11.59
C ARG A 135 3.59 -8.97 12.05
N LYS A 136 3.87 -9.97 11.21
CA LYS A 136 4.77 -11.09 11.52
C LYS A 136 6.21 -10.84 11.10
N ARG A 137 6.47 -9.76 10.35
CA ARG A 137 7.78 -9.43 9.75
C ARG A 137 8.31 -10.52 8.81
N GLU A 138 7.42 -11.34 8.26
CA GLU A 138 7.75 -12.45 7.35
C GLU A 138 7.93 -11.96 5.90
N GLY A 139 7.55 -10.70 5.64
CA GLY A 139 7.42 -10.16 4.30
C GLY A 139 6.18 -10.66 3.58
N PHE A 140 5.84 -9.98 2.49
CA PHE A 140 4.78 -10.43 1.59
C PHE A 140 5.05 -9.99 0.16
N GLU A 141 4.43 -10.70 -0.77
CA GLU A 141 4.53 -10.40 -2.19
C GLU A 141 3.21 -9.83 -2.72
N VAL A 142 3.32 -8.81 -3.58
CA VAL A 142 2.19 -8.27 -4.31
C VAL A 142 2.46 -8.40 -5.80
N ARG A 143 1.63 -9.18 -6.48
CA ARG A 143 1.64 -9.26 -7.93
C ARG A 143 0.71 -8.21 -8.53
N LEU A 144 1.28 -7.35 -9.37
CA LEU A 144 0.62 -6.27 -10.09
C LEU A 144 0.52 -6.64 -11.57
N HIS A 145 -0.70 -6.62 -12.09
CA HIS A 145 -0.96 -6.81 -13.51
C HIS A 145 -1.09 -5.45 -14.20
N LYS A 146 -0.78 -5.43 -15.50
CA LYS A 146 -1.02 -4.27 -16.35
C LYS A 146 -2.50 -3.87 -16.33
N ALA A 147 -2.74 -2.57 -16.34
CA ALA A 147 -4.07 -2.00 -16.44
C ALA A 147 -4.37 -1.64 -17.90
N ASP A 148 -5.64 -1.74 -18.29
CA ASP A 148 -6.06 -1.37 -19.66
C ASP A 148 -5.76 0.11 -19.95
N ASN A 149 -5.84 0.97 -18.93
CA ASN A 149 -5.56 2.39 -19.04
C ASN A 149 -4.10 2.68 -18.65
N LYS A 150 -3.26 2.90 -19.67
CA LYS A 150 -1.82 3.23 -19.54
C LYS A 150 -1.54 4.44 -18.65
N LYS A 151 -2.47 5.40 -18.56
CA LYS A 151 -2.31 6.59 -17.70
C LYS A 151 -2.39 6.28 -16.22
N VAL A 152 -2.99 5.16 -15.82
CA VAL A 152 -3.10 4.75 -14.40
C VAL A 152 -2.56 3.35 -14.17
N ASP A 153 -1.82 2.80 -15.15
CA ASP A 153 -1.16 1.51 -15.04
C ASP A 153 0.05 1.60 -14.08
N PRO A 154 0.03 0.92 -12.92
CA PRO A 154 1.14 0.94 -11.97
C PRO A 154 2.39 0.25 -12.52
N VAL A 155 2.23 -0.80 -13.35
CA VAL A 155 3.33 -1.56 -13.95
C VAL A 155 4.03 -0.70 -14.99
N GLU A 156 3.28 -0.15 -15.94
CA GLU A 156 3.87 0.69 -17.00
C GLU A 156 4.51 1.95 -16.43
N CYS A 157 3.87 2.59 -15.44
CA CYS A 157 4.40 3.78 -14.79
C CYS A 157 5.73 3.49 -14.06
N LEU A 158 5.79 2.39 -13.29
CA LEU A 158 7.00 1.99 -12.57
C LEU A 158 8.14 1.62 -13.53
N LEU A 159 7.85 0.83 -14.57
CA LEU A 159 8.87 0.46 -15.57
C LEU A 159 9.41 1.67 -16.31
N THR A 160 8.55 2.61 -16.67
CA THR A 160 8.96 3.87 -17.32
C THR A 160 9.89 4.67 -16.40
N TYR A 161 9.55 4.74 -15.11
CA TYR A 161 10.39 5.40 -14.11
C TYR A 161 11.73 4.70 -13.93
N LEU A 162 11.75 3.38 -13.79
CA LEU A 162 12.98 2.58 -13.63
C LEU A 162 13.91 2.74 -14.83
N ASN A 163 13.36 2.73 -16.05
CA ASN A 163 14.14 2.93 -17.28
C ASN A 163 14.74 4.33 -17.33
N LYS A 164 13.96 5.38 -17.04
CA LYS A 164 14.47 6.77 -17.02
C LYS A 164 15.53 7.01 -15.95
N THR A 165 15.52 6.22 -14.88
CA THR A 165 16.45 6.35 -13.75
C THR A 165 17.53 5.28 -13.71
N ALA A 166 17.59 4.37 -14.69
CA ALA A 166 18.49 3.22 -14.68
C ALA A 166 19.97 3.61 -14.56
N ARG A 167 20.36 4.74 -15.16
CA ARG A 167 21.73 5.28 -15.11
C ARG A 167 22.06 6.06 -13.83
N LEU A 168 21.08 6.29 -12.96
CA LEU A 168 21.20 7.19 -11.79
C LEU A 168 21.27 6.42 -10.46
N THR A 169 21.27 5.09 -10.50
CA THR A 169 21.26 4.21 -9.33
C THR A 169 21.93 2.89 -9.70
N ASP A 170 22.47 2.20 -8.70
CA ASP A 170 23.11 0.89 -8.90
C ASP A 170 22.08 -0.18 -9.27
N SER A 171 22.56 -1.34 -9.73
CA SER A 171 21.72 -2.48 -10.13
C SER A 171 20.75 -2.91 -9.02
N ASP A 172 21.20 -2.93 -7.76
CA ASP A 172 20.39 -3.15 -6.56
C ASP A 172 20.21 -1.89 -5.69
N GLY A 173 20.28 -0.72 -6.32
CA GLY A 173 20.03 0.53 -5.63
C GLY A 173 18.57 0.70 -5.19
N PRO A 174 18.26 1.81 -4.49
CA PRO A 174 16.88 2.14 -4.15
C PRO A 174 16.02 2.26 -5.42
N VAL A 175 14.76 1.82 -5.34
CA VAL A 175 13.80 1.95 -6.44
C VAL A 175 13.59 3.42 -6.76
N PHE A 176 13.31 4.24 -5.74
CA PHE A 176 13.02 5.66 -5.90
C PHE A 176 14.19 6.55 -5.45
N LEU A 177 14.67 7.39 -6.37
CA LEU A 177 15.70 8.38 -6.08
C LEU A 177 15.20 9.42 -5.06
N THR A 178 16.09 9.90 -4.21
CA THR A 178 15.82 11.02 -3.30
C THR A 178 15.78 12.32 -4.12
N LEU A 179 14.72 13.12 -3.97
CA LEU A 179 14.59 14.41 -4.67
C LEU A 179 15.16 15.59 -3.88
N LYS A 180 15.60 15.39 -2.63
CA LYS A 180 16.30 16.42 -1.86
C LYS A 180 17.79 16.43 -2.23
N GLN A 181 18.34 17.62 -2.47
CA GLN A 181 19.79 17.82 -2.31
C GLN A 181 20.16 17.54 -0.85
N PRO A 182 21.33 16.93 -0.56
CA PRO A 182 21.87 16.94 0.78
C PRO A 182 22.00 18.40 1.22
N PHE A 183 21.50 18.69 2.40
CA PHE A 183 21.45 19.99 3.10
C PHE A 183 22.39 21.08 2.56
N ARG A 184 21.83 22.27 2.27
CA ARG A 184 22.56 23.54 2.35
C ARG A 184 22.51 24.02 3.80
#